data_AF-A0A2V1NHY5-F1
#
_entry.id   AF-A0A2V1NHY5-F1
#
_cell.length_a   1.000
_cell.length_b   1.000
_cell.length_c   1.000
_cell.angle_alpha   90.00
_cell.angle_beta   90.00
_cell.angle_gamma   90.00
#
_symmetry.space_group_name_H-M   'P 1'
#
loop_
_entity.id
_entity.type
_entity.pdbx_description
1 polymer ?
#
loop_
_entity_poly.entity_id
_entity_poly.type
_entity_poly.pdbx_seq_one_letter_code
_entity_poly.pdbx_strand_id
1 'polypeptide(L)'
;MERLQSRFPVRAFASLLVLLAGTVLLDTGPLSATLAVAAAIGSAFALCRLLAARCAPPVPGTRIRTAIRDRARRTAFLPQRDPDASGRSRPRAPGLALRTTTA
;
A
#
# COMPACT_ATOMS: atom_id res chain seq x y z
N MET A 1 -23.51 2.52 -4.36
CA MET A 1 -22.39 1.58 -4.15
C MET A 1 -22.23 1.38 -2.65
N GLU A 2 -23.01 0.44 -2.14
CA GLU A 2 -23.09 0.00 -0.75
C GLU A 2 -21.71 -0.45 -0.26
N ARG A 3 -21.08 0.33 0.61
CA ARG A 3 -19.91 -0.16 1.34
C ARG A 3 -20.44 -1.18 2.36
N LEU A 4 -20.31 -2.46 2.07
CA LEU A 4 -20.34 -3.51 3.09
C LEU A 4 -19.23 -3.21 4.11
N GLN A 5 -19.57 -2.37 5.08
CA GLN A 5 -18.84 -2.22 6.33
C GLN A 5 -19.12 -3.47 7.15
N SER A 6 -18.49 -4.59 6.80
CA SER A 6 -18.41 -5.74 7.69
C SER A 6 -17.52 -5.36 8.89
N ARG A 7 -18.15 -4.77 9.91
CA ARG A 7 -17.54 -4.49 11.21
C ARG A 7 -17.24 -5.76 12.02
N PHE A 8 -17.47 -6.94 11.45
CA PHE A 8 -17.33 -8.26 12.05
C PHE A 8 -16.25 -9.01 11.27
N PRO A 9 -14.97 -9.01 11.74
CA PRO A 9 -14.55 -9.86 12.85
C PRO A 9 -13.39 -9.29 13.70
N VAL A 10 -13.22 -7.96 13.81
CA VAL A 10 -12.03 -7.37 14.46
C VAL A 10 -11.91 -7.77 15.93
N ARG A 11 -13.05 -7.82 16.65
CA ARG A 11 -13.08 -8.25 18.06
C ARG A 11 -12.71 -9.72 18.23
N ALA A 12 -13.25 -10.59 17.38
CA ALA A 12 -12.96 -12.03 17.40
C ALA A 12 -11.49 -12.32 17.05
N PHE A 13 -10.94 -11.57 16.07
CA PHE A 13 -9.55 -11.68 15.67
C PHE A 13 -8.60 -11.19 16.76
N ALA A 14 -8.93 -10.07 17.41
CA ALA A 14 -8.16 -9.55 18.53
C ALA A 14 -8.18 -10.50 19.75
N SER A 15 -9.34 -11.10 20.09
CA SER A 15 -9.43 -12.07 21.17
C SER A 15 -8.63 -13.35 20.89
N LEU A 16 -8.63 -13.84 19.65
CA LEU A 16 -7.84 -15.00 19.24
C LEU A 16 -6.33 -14.74 19.36
N LEU A 17 -5.88 -13.55 18.93
CA LEU A 17 -4.48 -13.12 19.04
C LEU A 17 -4.02 -13.04 20.50
N VAL A 18 -4.84 -12.48 21.38
CA VAL A 18 -4.53 -12.38 22.82
C VAL A 18 -4.44 -13.77 23.46
N LEU A 19 -5.36 -14.67 23.13
CA LEU A 19 -5.35 -16.04 23.65
C LEU A 19 -4.09 -16.80 23.20
N LEU A 20 -3.73 -16.70 21.92
CA LEU A 20 -2.54 -17.35 21.36
C LEU A 20 -1.24 -16.78 21.94
N ALA A 21 -1.16 -15.45 22.10
CA ALA A 21 -0.02 -14.81 22.76
C ALA A 21 0.12 -15.27 24.21
N GLY A 22 -1.00 -15.40 24.94
CA GLY A 22 -1.03 -15.95 26.30
C GLY A 22 -0.47 -17.37 26.35
N THR A 23 -0.93 -18.28 25.47
CA THR A 23 -0.45 -19.66 25.45
C THR A 23 1.04 -19.79 25.13
N VAL A 24 1.57 -18.96 24.24
CA VAL A 24 3.01 -18.95 23.91
C VAL A 24 3.86 -18.44 25.09
N LEU A 25 3.34 -17.49 25.87
CA LEU A 25 4.06 -16.90 27.00
C LEU A 25 4.12 -17.84 28.22
N LEU A 26 3.10 -18.69 28.41
CA LEU A 26 3.05 -19.65 29.52
C LEU A 26 3.98 -20.85 29.33
N ASP A 27 4.33 -21.20 28.09
CA ASP A 27 4.93 -22.51 27.78
C ASP A 27 6.41 -22.44 27.33
N THR A 28 7.08 -21.27 27.46
CA THR A 28 8.35 -21.08 26.76
C THR A 28 9.45 -20.32 27.52
N GLY A 29 10.70 -20.76 27.35
CA GLY A 29 11.91 -20.21 27.98
C GLY A 29 12.29 -18.79 27.50
N PRO A 30 13.38 -18.18 28.00
CA PRO A 30 13.66 -16.75 27.88
C PRO A 30 13.77 -16.22 26.43
N LEU A 31 14.20 -17.05 25.48
CA LEU A 31 14.25 -16.69 24.05
C LEU A 31 12.87 -16.63 23.39
N SER A 32 11.95 -17.47 23.84
CA SER A 32 10.59 -17.48 23.33
C SER A 32 9.75 -16.38 23.98
N ALA A 33 10.06 -16.01 25.23
CA ALA A 33 9.47 -14.84 25.87
C ALA A 33 9.80 -13.55 25.11
N THR A 34 11.05 -13.37 24.63
CA THR A 34 11.42 -12.19 23.83
C THR A 34 10.75 -12.17 22.46
N LEU A 35 10.64 -13.33 21.80
CA LEU A 35 9.90 -13.48 20.54
C LEU A 35 8.40 -13.19 20.72
N ALA A 36 7.79 -13.66 21.81
CA ALA A 36 6.39 -13.41 22.13
C ALA A 36 6.13 -11.91 22.37
N VAL A 37 7.02 -11.23 23.09
CA VAL A 37 6.93 -9.77 23.30
C VAL A 37 7.10 -9.01 21.98
N ALA A 38 8.07 -9.38 21.13
CA ALA A 38 8.26 -8.76 19.83
C ALA A 38 7.02 -8.94 18.93
N ALA A 39 6.44 -10.14 18.92
CA ALA A 39 5.20 -10.43 18.20
C ALA A 39 3.99 -9.66 18.75
N ALA A 40 3.88 -9.52 20.08
CA ALA A 40 2.83 -8.72 20.72
C ALA A 40 2.93 -7.23 20.35
N ILE A 41 4.13 -6.66 20.36
CA ILE A 41 4.36 -5.28 19.94
C ILE A 41 4.04 -5.11 18.45
N GLY A 42 4.55 -6.00 17.60
CA GLY A 42 4.30 -5.96 16.16
C GLY A 42 2.82 -6.04 15.80
N SER A 43 2.09 -6.95 16.46
CA SER A 43 0.64 -7.10 16.27
C SER A 43 -0.16 -5.89 16.79
N ALA A 44 0.21 -5.33 17.94
CA ALA A 44 -0.40 -4.10 18.45
C ALA A 44 -0.21 -2.92 17.48
N PHE A 45 0.98 -2.76 16.91
CA PHE A 45 1.25 -1.74 15.89
C PHE A 45 0.45 -1.96 14.62
N ALA A 46 0.38 -3.21 14.13
CA ALA A 46 -0.42 -3.55 12.95
C ALA A 46 -1.91 -3.27 13.17
N LEU A 47 -2.43 -3.60 14.35
CA LEU A 47 -3.81 -3.30 14.74
C LEU A 47 -4.06 -1.78 14.77
N CYS A 48 -3.15 -1.02 15.37
CA CYS A 48 -3.24 0.45 15.43
C CYS A 48 -3.23 1.07 14.02
N ARG A 49 -2.33 0.61 13.14
CA ARG A 49 -2.30 1.02 11.72
C ARG A 49 -3.59 0.69 10.99
N LEU A 50 -4.15 -0.49 11.20
CA LEU A 50 -5.40 -0.91 10.57
C LEU A 50 -6.58 -0.05 11.03
N LEU A 51 -6.66 0.22 12.33
CA LEU A 51 -7.68 1.11 12.90
C LEU A 51 -7.54 2.52 12.34
N ALA A 52 -6.32 3.07 12.32
CA ALA A 52 -6.05 4.38 11.75
C ALA A 52 -6.45 4.45 10.25
N ALA A 53 -6.14 3.41 9.48
CA ALA A 53 -6.52 3.33 8.07
C ALA A 53 -8.05 3.25 7.86
N ARG A 54 -8.77 2.56 8.76
CA ARG A 54 -10.25 2.48 8.71
C ARG A 54 -10.92 3.79 9.12
N CYS A 55 -10.29 4.57 9.99
CA CYS A 55 -10.77 5.89 10.39
C CYS A 55 -10.47 6.98 9.36
N ALA A 56 -9.65 6.71 8.34
CA ALA A 56 -9.34 7.67 7.30
C ALA A 56 -10.61 8.01 6.49
N PRO A 57 -11.00 9.29 6.38
CA PRO A 57 -12.19 9.67 5.63
C PRO A 57 -11.99 9.35 4.14
N PRO A 58 -13.02 8.83 3.44
CA PRO A 58 -12.92 8.55 2.02
C PRO A 58 -12.68 9.85 1.26
N VAL A 59 -11.52 9.95 0.61
CA VAL A 59 -11.15 11.12 -0.19
C VAL A 59 -11.86 11.04 -1.54
N PRO A 60 -12.62 12.08 -1.95
CA PRO A 60 -13.21 12.13 -3.28
C PRO A 60 -12.13 11.99 -4.37
N GLY A 61 -12.38 11.20 -5.42
CA GLY A 61 -11.41 11.01 -6.51
C GLY A 61 -10.98 12.33 -7.17
N THR A 62 -11.85 13.35 -7.13
CA THR A 62 -11.51 14.72 -7.57
C THR A 62 -10.40 15.35 -6.75
N ARG A 63 -10.36 15.16 -5.42
CA ARG A 63 -9.26 15.64 -4.56
C ARG A 63 -7.93 14.98 -4.87
N ILE A 64 -7.95 13.69 -5.22
CA ILE A 64 -6.73 12.97 -5.64
C ILE A 64 -6.19 13.59 -6.94
N ARG A 65 -7.08 13.81 -7.92
CA ARG A 65 -6.71 14.45 -9.19
C ARG A 65 -6.20 15.87 -9.00
N THR A 66 -6.80 16.67 -8.12
CA THR A 66 -6.30 18.02 -7.82
C THR A 66 -5.00 17.98 -7.05
N ALA A 67 -4.82 17.06 -6.10
CA ALA A 67 -3.56 16.91 -5.36
C ALA A 67 -2.41 16.47 -6.29
N ILE A 68 -2.66 15.56 -7.23
CA ILE A 68 -1.68 15.17 -8.25
C ILE A 68 -1.37 16.35 -9.18
N ARG A 69 -2.39 17.09 -9.64
CA ARG A 69 -2.22 18.29 -10.48
C ARG A 69 -1.41 19.37 -9.75
N ASP A 70 -1.69 19.56 -8.47
CA ASP A 70 -1.07 20.57 -7.61
C ASP A 70 0.37 20.19 -7.26
N ARG A 71 0.62 18.90 -6.99
CA ARG A 71 1.97 18.34 -6.88
C ARG A 71 2.75 18.51 -8.18
N ALA A 72 2.15 18.17 -9.33
CA ALA A 72 2.78 18.34 -10.63
C ALA A 72 3.14 19.80 -10.89
N ARG A 73 2.29 20.77 -10.57
CA ARG A 73 2.62 22.20 -10.69
C ARG A 73 3.78 22.62 -9.77
N ARG A 74 3.82 22.08 -8.54
CA ARG A 74 4.88 22.38 -7.55
C ARG A 74 6.21 21.68 -7.85
N THR A 75 6.18 20.54 -8.54
CA THR A 75 7.39 19.76 -8.89
C THR A 75 7.72 19.81 -10.38
N ALA A 76 7.02 20.62 -11.17
CA ALA A 76 7.28 20.78 -12.61
C ALA A 76 8.44 21.75 -12.84
N PHE A 77 9.66 21.23 -12.71
CA PHE A 77 10.85 21.70 -13.42
C PHE A 77 11.69 20.44 -13.69
N LEU A 78 12.07 20.03 -14.91
CA LEU A 78 12.10 20.61 -16.25
C LEU A 78 10.75 20.53 -16.99
N PRO A 79 10.47 21.46 -17.94
CA PRO A 79 9.56 21.15 -19.03
C PRO A 79 10.07 19.85 -19.67
N GLN A 80 9.25 18.81 -19.61
CA GLN A 80 9.50 17.57 -20.33
C GLN A 80 9.75 17.99 -21.79
N ARG A 81 11.02 17.93 -22.20
CA ARG A 81 11.46 18.37 -23.53
C ARG A 81 10.67 17.52 -24.48
N ASP A 82 9.65 18.11 -25.08
CA ASP A 82 8.66 17.39 -25.84
C ASP A 82 9.43 16.50 -26.85
N PRO A 83 9.48 15.17 -26.62
CA PRO A 83 10.20 14.27 -27.51
C PRO A 83 9.58 14.31 -28.91
N ASP A 84 8.38 14.90 -28.99
CA ASP A 84 7.52 14.98 -30.12
C ASP A 84 7.52 16.35 -30.81
N ALA A 85 8.21 17.36 -30.24
CA ALA A 85 8.23 18.72 -30.78
C ALA A 85 8.85 18.78 -32.17
N SER A 86 8.20 19.55 -33.06
CA SER A 86 8.70 19.81 -34.41
C SER A 86 10.07 20.50 -34.34
N GLY A 87 11.11 19.80 -34.80
CA GLY A 87 12.48 20.34 -34.78
C GLY A 87 13.57 19.29 -34.50
N ARG A 88 13.20 18.03 -34.20
CA ARG A 88 14.16 16.92 -34.12
C ARG A 88 13.65 15.74 -34.94
N SER A 89 14.52 15.17 -35.76
CA SER A 89 14.29 13.85 -36.35
C SER A 89 14.11 12.86 -35.20
N ARG A 90 12.88 12.40 -34.98
CA ARG A 90 12.65 11.28 -34.07
C ARG A 90 13.34 10.06 -34.68
N PRO A 91 14.20 9.35 -33.95
CA PRO A 91 14.33 7.93 -34.19
C PRO A 91 12.92 7.36 -33.98
N ARG A 92 12.22 7.08 -35.07
CA ARG A 92 10.94 6.36 -34.99
C ARG A 92 11.27 5.02 -34.33
N ALA A 93 10.45 4.57 -33.37
CA ALA A 93 10.56 3.20 -32.86
C ALA A 93 10.72 2.24 -34.06
N PRO A 94 11.58 1.21 -33.97
CA PRO A 94 11.88 0.33 -35.09
C PRO A 94 10.61 -0.01 -35.87
N GLY A 95 10.60 0.35 -37.16
CA GLY A 95 9.46 0.11 -38.02
C GLY A 95 9.32 -1.39 -38.30
N LEU A 96 8.06 -1.86 -38.21
CA LEU A 96 7.56 -3.18 -38.58
C LEU A 96 7.85 -4.34 -37.60
N ALA A 97 6.77 -5.00 -37.19
CA ALA A 97 6.76 -6.12 -36.25
C ALA A 97 7.63 -7.29 -36.72
N LEU A 98 8.54 -7.75 -35.86
CA LEU A 98 9.32 -8.96 -36.11
C LEU A 98 8.42 -10.20 -36.00
N ARG A 99 8.37 -11.01 -37.06
CA ARG A 99 7.74 -12.34 -37.08
C ARG A 99 8.62 -13.35 -36.31
N THR A 100 8.77 -13.20 -35.00
CA THR A 100 9.55 -14.16 -34.19
C THR A 100 8.84 -14.64 -32.92
N THR A 101 7.53 -14.43 -32.76
CA THR A 101 6.74 -15.30 -31.88
C THR A 101 6.27 -16.50 -32.68
N THR A 102 7.14 -17.49 -32.80
CA THR A 102 6.79 -18.88 -33.12
C THR A 102 7.23 -19.78 -31.97
N ALA A 103 6.29 -20.63 -31.55
CA ALA A 103 6.28 -21.60 -30.48
C ALA A 103 6.06 -21.04 -29.07
#